data_AF-A0A3L7PF42-F1
#
_entry.id   AF-A0A3L7PF42-F1
#
_cell.length_a   1.000
_cell.length_b   1.000
_cell.length_c   1.000
_cell.angle_alpha   90.00
_cell.angle_beta   90.00
_cell.angle_gamma   90.00
#
_symmetry.space_group_name_H-M   'P 1'
#
loop_
_entity.id
_entity.type
_entity.pdbx_description
1 polymer ?
#
loop_
_entity_poly.entity_id
_entity_poly.type
_entity_poly.pdbx_seq_one_letter_code
_entity_poly.pdbx_strand_id
1 'polypeptide(L)'
;MDIHSEDPSKNRNLSPLEADIWRVCEILRSVADGFPPESEQSRAIRDAAFAYQAVQFHNSMKKSYEKLRNASGGELTDEMRANLRSHGIDPDAFEDDEPDA
;
A
#
# COMPACT_ATOMS: atom_id res chain seq x y z
N MET A 1 -14.90 -32.41 5.12
CA MET A 1 -14.98 -31.10 4.44
C MET A 1 -13.60 -30.52 4.48
N ASP A 2 -12.81 -30.89 3.49
CA ASP A 2 -11.45 -30.41 3.32
C ASP A 2 -11.51 -28.99 2.78
N ILE A 3 -11.32 -28.02 3.68
CA ILE A 3 -11.04 -26.65 3.29
C ILE A 3 -9.59 -26.69 2.82
N HIS A 4 -9.38 -26.85 1.51
CA HIS A 4 -8.09 -26.62 0.91
C HIS A 4 -7.62 -25.24 1.39
N SER A 5 -6.64 -25.24 2.30
CA SER A 5 -5.72 -24.12 2.47
C SER A 5 -4.93 -24.05 1.17
N GLU A 6 -5.55 -23.50 0.13
CA GLU A 6 -4.82 -23.04 -1.03
C GLU A 6 -3.92 -21.94 -0.53
N ASP A 7 -2.65 -22.29 -0.32
CA ASP A 7 -1.57 -21.34 -0.13
C ASP A 7 -1.58 -20.36 -1.32
N PRO A 8 -2.02 -19.10 -1.12
CA PRO A 8 -2.17 -18.16 -2.22
C PRO A 8 -0.82 -17.78 -2.86
N SER A 9 0.28 -18.21 -2.25
CA SER A 9 1.66 -18.06 -2.74
C SER A 9 1.95 -18.89 -3.98
N LYS A 10 1.18 -19.96 -4.26
CA LYS A 10 1.45 -20.85 -5.40
C LYS A 10 1.02 -20.30 -6.77
N ASN A 11 0.32 -19.16 -6.82
CA ASN A 11 -0.32 -18.71 -8.06
C ASN A 11 -0.25 -17.20 -8.33
N ARG A 12 0.79 -16.49 -7.87
CA ARG A 12 0.89 -15.04 -8.09
C ARG A 12 2.21 -14.64 -8.73
N ASN A 13 2.13 -14.19 -9.99
CA ASN A 13 3.08 -13.22 -10.54
C ASN A 13 2.90 -11.91 -9.75
N LEU A 14 3.43 -11.86 -8.53
CA LEU A 14 3.45 -10.64 -7.72
C LEU A 14 4.39 -9.64 -8.38
N SER A 15 3.98 -8.38 -8.43
CA SER A 15 4.93 -7.30 -8.70
C SER A 15 6.01 -7.27 -7.60
N PRO A 16 7.19 -6.68 -7.87
CA PRO A 16 8.25 -6.57 -6.86
C PRO A 16 7.79 -5.90 -5.56
N LEU A 17 6.90 -4.90 -5.66
CA LEU A 17 6.30 -4.23 -4.50
C LEU A 17 5.41 -5.18 -3.69
N GLU A 18 4.53 -5.93 -4.35
CA GLU A 18 3.63 -6.86 -3.66
C GLU A 18 4.41 -8.01 -3.01
N ALA A 19 5.50 -8.47 -3.64
CA ALA A 19 6.39 -9.47 -3.07
C ALA A 19 7.10 -8.95 -1.80
N ASP A 20 7.54 -7.69 -1.80
CA ASP A 20 8.16 -7.05 -0.63
C ASP A 20 7.14 -6.85 0.51
N ILE A 21 5.97 -6.29 0.20
CA ILE A 21 4.87 -6.13 1.17
C ILE A 21 4.52 -7.47 1.82
N TRP A 22 4.34 -8.51 0.99
CA TRP A 22 4.02 -9.85 1.48
C TRP A 22 5.12 -10.37 2.40
N ARG A 23 6.39 -10.28 2.00
CA ARG A 23 7.54 -10.72 2.81
C ARG A 23 7.57 -10.04 4.17
N VAL A 24 7.40 -8.72 4.23
CA VAL A 24 7.44 -7.97 5.50
C VAL A 24 6.25 -8.33 6.39
N CYS A 25 5.04 -8.43 5.83
CA CYS A 25 3.86 -8.83 6.58
C CYS A 25 3.93 -10.27 7.11
N GLU A 26 4.52 -11.22 6.36
CA GLU A 26 4.80 -12.57 6.84
C GLU A 26 5.77 -12.57 8.03
N ILE A 27 6.85 -11.79 7.96
CA ILE A 27 7.80 -11.65 9.07
C ILE A 27 7.10 -11.12 10.31
N LEU A 28 6.33 -10.04 10.18
CA LEU A 28 5.61 -9.43 11.32
C LEU A 28 4.61 -10.41 11.93
N ARG A 29 3.84 -11.13 11.12
CA ARG A 29 2.93 -12.17 11.61
C ARG A 29 3.68 -13.29 12.35
N SER A 30 4.80 -13.77 11.81
CA SER A 30 5.62 -14.77 12.48
C SER A 30 6.16 -14.28 13.83
N VAL A 31 6.51 -12.99 13.95
CA VAL A 31 6.89 -12.39 15.23
C VAL A 31 5.68 -12.33 16.18
N ALA A 32 4.49 -12.00 15.68
CA ALA A 32 3.26 -11.95 16.47
C ALA A 32 2.85 -13.32 17.04
N ASP A 33 3.18 -14.42 16.36
CA ASP A 33 2.93 -15.79 16.82
C ASP A 33 3.81 -16.19 18.01
N GLY A 34 4.89 -15.45 18.28
CA GLY A 34 5.70 -15.58 19.50
C GLY A 34 5.02 -15.05 20.76
N PHE A 35 3.86 -14.41 20.62
CA PHE A 35 3.08 -13.84 21.72
C PHE A 35 1.70 -14.51 21.83
N PRO A 36 1.05 -14.47 23.01
CA PRO A 36 -0.33 -14.93 23.14
C PRO A 36 -1.24 -14.21 22.12
N PRO A 37 -2.16 -14.90 21.42
CA PRO A 37 -2.93 -14.33 20.31
C PRO A 37 -3.75 -13.07 20.62
N GLU A 38 -4.16 -12.91 21.88
CA GLU A 38 -4.96 -11.79 22.39
C GLU A 38 -4.14 -10.81 23.25
N SER A 39 -2.82 -10.96 23.26
CA SER A 39 -1.93 -10.01 23.94
C SER A 39 -1.86 -8.68 23.18
N GLU A 40 -1.60 -7.59 23.92
CA GLU A 40 -1.38 -6.27 23.34
C GLU A 40 -0.22 -6.29 22.33
N GLN A 41 0.83 -7.08 22.59
CA GLN A 41 1.97 -7.22 21.69
C GLN A 41 1.57 -7.85 20.36
N SER A 42 0.84 -8.98 20.39
CA SER A 42 0.39 -9.66 19.17
C SER A 42 -0.52 -8.74 18.35
N ARG A 43 -1.42 -7.98 19.00
CA ARG A 43 -2.27 -7.00 18.34
C ARG A 43 -1.45 -5.86 17.72
N ALA A 44 -0.54 -5.24 18.48
CA ALA A 44 0.30 -4.14 17.99
C ALA A 44 1.14 -4.55 16.77
N ILE A 45 1.67 -5.78 16.74
CA ILE A 45 2.45 -6.27 15.59
C ILE A 45 1.57 -6.48 14.35
N ARG A 46 0.34 -7.00 14.53
CA ARG A 46 -0.63 -7.13 13.41
C ARG A 46 -1.05 -5.76 12.88
N ASP A 47 -1.30 -4.80 13.76
CA ASP A 47 -1.61 -3.42 13.38
C ASP A 47 -0.43 -2.78 12.62
N ALA A 48 0.80 -3.03 13.06
CA ALA A 48 2.00 -2.57 12.35
C ALA A 48 2.13 -3.18 10.95
N ALA A 49 1.79 -4.47 10.77
CA ALA A 49 1.78 -5.11 9.45
C ALA A 49 0.74 -4.48 8.52
N PHE A 50 -0.46 -4.22 9.03
CA PHE A 50 -1.50 -3.51 8.28
C PHE A 50 -1.07 -2.09 7.90
N ALA A 51 -0.51 -1.33 8.86
CA ALA A 51 -0.02 0.02 8.61
C ALA A 51 1.11 0.04 7.56
N TYR A 52 2.05 -0.90 7.63
CA TYR A 52 3.12 -1.03 6.63
C TYR A 52 2.55 -1.23 5.22
N GLN A 53 1.59 -2.15 5.07
CA GLN A 53 0.94 -2.39 3.79
C GLN A 53 0.23 -1.12 3.26
N ALA A 54 -0.53 -0.42 4.10
CA ALA A 54 -1.21 0.81 3.73
C ALA A 54 -0.24 1.90 3.26
N VAL A 55 0.87 2.10 3.99
CA VAL A 55 1.91 3.07 3.64
C VAL A 55 2.58 2.71 2.32
N GLN A 56 2.91 1.44 2.08
CA GLN A 56 3.56 1.05 0.83
C GLN A 56 2.64 1.23 -0.38
N PHE A 57 1.34 0.93 -0.24
CA PHE A 57 0.38 1.24 -1.29
C PHE A 57 0.22 2.75 -1.51
N HIS A 58 0.13 3.55 -0.44
CA HIS A 58 0.09 4.99 -0.55
C HIS A 58 1.31 5.55 -1.31
N ASN A 59 2.52 5.12 -0.94
CA ASN A 59 3.75 5.52 -1.62
C ASN A 59 3.77 5.11 -3.09
N SER A 60 3.26 3.93 -3.42
CA SER A 60 3.17 3.45 -4.82
C SER A 60 2.15 4.25 -5.63
N MET A 61 1.00 4.58 -5.03
CA MET A 61 -0.01 5.44 -5.66
C MET A 61 0.57 6.84 -5.90
N LYS A 62 1.24 7.44 -4.90
CA LYS A 62 1.90 8.74 -5.02
C LYS A 62 2.92 8.75 -6.16
N LYS A 63 3.83 7.76 -6.23
CA LYS A 63 4.79 7.63 -7.34
C LYS A 63 4.13 7.48 -8.70
N SER A 64 3.00 6.77 -8.77
CA SER A 64 2.26 6.59 -10.02
C SER A 64 1.57 7.88 -10.45
N TYR A 65 1.06 8.63 -9.48
CA TYR A 65 0.48 9.96 -9.67
C TYR A 65 1.53 10.97 -10.15
N GLU A 66 2.71 11.01 -9.53
CA GLU A 66 3.83 11.85 -9.99
C GLU A 66 4.24 11.53 -11.43
N LYS A 67 4.29 10.24 -11.79
CA LYS A 67 4.56 9.83 -13.18
C LYS A 67 3.49 10.33 -14.15
N LEU A 68 2.21 10.26 -13.76
CA LEU A 68 1.11 10.80 -14.55
C LEU A 68 1.26 12.30 -14.75
N ARG A 69 1.51 13.06 -13.67
CA ARG A 69 1.74 14.50 -13.69
C ARG A 69 2.92 14.88 -14.60
N ASN A 70 4.04 14.15 -14.49
CA ASN A 70 5.21 14.37 -15.33
C ASN A 70 4.93 14.06 -16.80
N ALA A 71 4.19 12.99 -17.10
CA ALA A 71 3.77 12.66 -18.46
C ALA A 71 2.84 13.72 -19.07
N SER A 72 2.07 14.43 -18.23
CA SER A 72 1.20 15.55 -18.62
C SER A 72 1.91 16.91 -18.70
N GLY A 73 3.24 16.97 -18.57
CA GLY A 73 4.00 18.21 -18.66
C GLY A 73 4.14 18.99 -17.35
N GLY A 74 4.00 18.31 -16.21
CA GLY A 74 4.20 18.89 -14.87
C GLY A 74 2.91 19.37 -14.20
N GLU A 75 1.77 19.34 -14.91
CA GLU A 75 0.45 19.66 -14.36
C GLU A 75 -0.60 18.72 -14.93
N LEU A 76 -1.62 18.42 -14.13
CA LEU A 76 -2.81 17.72 -14.62
C LEU A 76 -3.74 18.71 -15.32
N THR A 77 -4.32 18.27 -16.45
CA THR A 77 -5.37 19.04 -17.13
C THR A 77 -6.64 19.09 -16.26
N ASP A 78 -7.48 20.09 -16.49
CA ASP A 78 -8.77 20.24 -15.79
C ASP A 78 -9.66 19.01 -15.95
N GLU A 79 -9.65 18.38 -17.12
CA GLU A 79 -10.39 17.15 -17.40
C GLU A 79 -9.88 15.98 -16.53
N MET A 80 -8.57 15.82 -16.40
CA MET A 80 -7.97 14.79 -15.55
C MET A 80 -8.29 15.03 -14.07
N ARG A 81 -8.19 16.28 -13.60
CA ARG A 81 -8.54 16.64 -12.21
C ARG A 81 -10.03 16.39 -11.94
N ALA A 82 -10.92 16.79 -12.85
CA ALA A 82 -12.35 16.57 -12.72
C ALA A 82 -12.70 15.07 -12.68
N ASN A 83 -12.05 14.27 -13.52
CA ASN A 83 -12.22 12.81 -13.53
C ASN A 83 -11.78 12.20 -12.19
N LEU A 84 -10.59 12.51 -11.70
CA LEU A 84 -10.09 12.02 -10.41
C LEU A 84 -11.03 12.38 -9.24
N ARG A 85 -11.49 13.63 -9.18
CA ARG A 85 -12.43 14.08 -8.15
C ARG A 85 -13.78 13.37 -8.23
N SER A 86 -14.26 13.04 -9.43
CA SER A 86 -15.50 12.26 -9.60
C SER A 86 -15.41 10.84 -9.00
N HIS A 87 -14.19 10.32 -8.85
CA HIS A 87 -13.88 9.06 -8.20
C HIS A 87 -13.46 9.22 -6.72
N GLY A 88 -13.61 10.42 -6.15
CA GLY A 88 -13.25 10.71 -4.75
C GLY A 88 -11.75 10.79 -4.49
N ILE A 89 -10.93 10.89 -5.55
CA ILE A 89 -9.49 11.11 -5.43
C ILE A 89 -9.25 12.61 -5.50
N ASP A 90 -8.63 13.16 -4.47
CA ASP A 90 -8.17 14.54 -4.50
C ASP A 90 -6.82 14.62 -5.24
N PRO A 91 -6.77 15.20 -6.46
CA PRO A 91 -5.51 15.35 -7.19
C PRO A 91 -4.53 16.30 -6.51
N ASP A 92 -5.03 17.20 -5.66
CA ASP A 92 -4.20 18.26 -5.07
C ASP A 92 -3.62 17.81 -3.71
N ALA A 93 -4.09 16.67 -3.17
CA ALA A 93 -3.62 16.09 -1.91
C ALA A 93 -2.14 15.64 -1.89
N PHE A 94 -1.46 15.68 -3.05
CA PHE A 94 -0.04 15.34 -3.20
C PHE A 94 0.82 16.56 -3.56
N GLU A 95 0.24 17.77 -3.63
CA GLU A 95 0.97 19.00 -3.97
C GLU A 95 1.76 19.59 -2.77
N ASP A 96 1.41 19.22 -1.53
CA ASP A 96 1.98 19.80 -0.30
C ASP A 96 3.32 19.21 0.17
N ASP A 97 3.84 18.16 -0.48
CA ASP A 97 5.20 17.66 -0.20
C ASP A 97 6.21 18.41 -1.08
N GLU A 98 6.32 19.73 -0.93
CA GLU A 98 7.52 20.44 -1.37
C GLU A 98 8.72 19.84 -0.61
N PRO A 99 9.78 19.38 -1.29
CA PRO A 99 11.01 19.09 -0.59
C PRO A 99 11.49 20.41 0.03
N ASP A 100 11.72 20.43 1.35
CA ASP A 100 12.43 21.52 2.04
C ASP A 100 13.63 21.93 1.18
N ALA A 101 13.54 23.14 0.62
CA ALA A 101 14.57 23.74 -0.23
C ALA A 101 15.81 24.15 0.56
#